data_AF-A0A3D5KHZ9-F1
#
_entry.id   AF-A0A3D5KHZ9-F1
#
_cell.length_a   1.000
_cell.length_b   1.000
_cell.length_c   1.000
_cell.angle_alpha   90.00
_cell.angle_beta   90.00
_cell.angle_gamma   90.00
#
_symmetry.space_group_name_H-M   'P 1'
#
loop_
_entity.id
_entity.type
_entity.pdbx_description
1 polymer ?
#
loop_
_entity_poly.entity_id
_entity_poly.type
_entity_poly.pdbx_seq_one_letter_code
_entity_poly.pdbx_strand_id
1 'polypeptide(L)'
;MLPSFIEAPGMSSLEAAASGCKIVSTNQGSAYEYFQDGALYCNPYDEASIYETVKKGIKAKKDCKFKNVIREKFTWEKYTKDLYESYKTLM
;
A
#
# COMPACT_ATOMS: atom_id res chain seq x y z
N MET A 1 1.73 -1.26 -9.93
CA MET A 1 0.45 -0.57 -10.18
C MET A 1 -0.63 -1.64 -10.17
N LEU A 2 -1.63 -1.50 -9.31
CA LEU A 2 -2.73 -2.46 -9.14
C LEU A 2 -4.06 -1.69 -8.97
N PRO A 3 -4.73 -1.30 -10.07
CA PRO A 3 -6.01 -0.59 -10.04
C PRO A 3 -7.17 -1.59 -10.01
N SER A 4 -7.19 -2.47 -9.02
CA SER A 4 -8.21 -3.52 -8.90
C SER A 4 -9.54 -2.96 -8.38
N PHE A 5 -10.67 -3.64 -8.69
CA PHE A 5 -11.99 -3.26 -8.17
C PHE A 5 -12.16 -3.55 -6.68
N ILE A 6 -11.51 -4.61 -6.18
CA ILE A 6 -11.47 -4.99 -4.77
C ILE A 6 -10.04 -5.44 -4.48
N GLU A 7 -9.40 -4.83 -3.48
CA GLU A 7 -8.05 -5.19 -3.04
C GLU A 7 -8.01 -5.27 -1.50
N ALA A 8 -7.64 -6.44 -0.99
CA ALA A 8 -6.86 -6.51 0.24
C ALA A 8 -5.40 -6.30 -0.19
N PRO A 9 -4.67 -5.30 0.33
CA PRO A 9 -3.44 -4.80 -0.26
C PRO A 9 -2.50 -5.93 -0.60
N GLY A 10 -2.15 -6.02 -1.88
CA GLY A 10 -1.30 -7.09 -2.37
C GLY A 10 0.04 -7.06 -1.65
N MET A 11 0.55 -8.24 -1.26
CA MET A 11 1.92 -8.38 -0.75
C MET A 11 2.94 -7.75 -1.71
N SER A 12 2.68 -7.83 -3.02
CA SER A 12 3.47 -7.17 -4.06
C SER A 12 3.51 -5.64 -3.94
N SER A 13 2.42 -4.98 -3.54
CA SER A 13 2.39 -3.54 -3.29
C SER A 13 3.20 -3.16 -2.04
N LEU A 14 3.14 -3.98 -0.99
CA LEU A 14 3.94 -3.80 0.22
C LEU A 14 5.44 -3.99 -0.05
N GLU A 15 5.82 -5.02 -0.81
CA GLU A 15 7.21 -5.28 -1.22
C GLU A 15 7.77 -4.15 -2.09
N ALA A 16 6.97 -3.65 -3.05
CA ALA A 16 7.34 -2.51 -3.87
C ALA A 16 7.53 -1.26 -3.02
N ALA A 17 6.64 -1.00 -2.06
CA ALA A 17 6.74 0.16 -1.17
C ALA A 17 7.95 0.05 -0.24
N ALA A 18 8.21 -1.14 0.32
CA ALA A 18 9.40 -1.45 1.11
C ALA A 18 10.70 -1.37 0.30
N SER A 19 10.63 -1.45 -1.03
CA SER A 19 11.76 -1.23 -1.94
C SER A 19 11.96 0.26 -2.27
N GLY A 20 10.99 1.12 -1.94
CA GLY A 20 10.99 2.56 -2.22
C GLY A 20 10.39 2.92 -3.57
N CYS A 21 9.64 2.01 -4.20
CA CYS A 21 8.87 2.30 -5.40
C CYS A 21 7.67 3.18 -5.06
N LYS A 22 7.30 4.08 -5.98
CA LYS A 22 6.04 4.82 -5.82
C LYS A 22 4.87 3.89 -6.10
N ILE A 23 3.92 3.86 -5.17
CA ILE A 23 2.72 3.03 -5.30
C ILE A 23 1.65 3.80 -6.04
N VAL A 24 1.06 3.15 -7.04
CA VAL A 24 -0.16 3.56 -7.72
C VAL A 24 -1.18 2.45 -7.51
N SER A 25 -2.28 2.76 -6.84
CA SER A 25 -3.34 1.80 -6.50
C SER A 25 -4.73 2.42 -6.71
N THR A 26 -5.75 1.62 -6.53
CA THR A 26 -7.16 1.99 -6.57
C THR A 26 -7.56 2.81 -5.34
N ASN A 27 -8.49 3.74 -5.47
CA ASN A 27 -9.13 4.42 -4.34
C ASN A 27 -10.23 3.58 -3.67
N GLN A 28 -10.44 2.34 -4.13
CA GLN A 28 -11.40 1.39 -3.56
C GLN A 28 -10.73 0.45 -2.55
N GLY A 29 -11.52 -0.15 -1.67
CA GLY A 29 -11.05 -1.16 -0.71
C GLY A 29 -10.13 -0.59 0.36
N SER A 30 -9.12 -1.36 0.77
CA SER A 30 -8.29 -1.07 1.95
C SER A 30 -6.91 -0.49 1.61
N ALA A 31 -6.63 -0.18 0.34
CA ALA A 31 -5.33 0.37 -0.08
C ALA A 31 -4.97 1.68 0.63
N TYR A 32 -5.96 2.50 0.99
CA TYR A 32 -5.74 3.74 1.75
C TYR A 32 -5.26 3.47 3.19
N GLU A 33 -5.79 2.44 3.85
CA GLU A 33 -5.42 2.11 5.23
C GLU A 33 -3.94 1.72 5.37
N TYR A 34 -3.38 1.12 4.32
CA TYR A 34 -2.02 0.62 4.30
C TYR A 34 -1.02 1.68 3.84
N PHE A 35 -1.34 2.40 2.77
CA PHE A 35 -0.38 3.29 2.12
C PHE A 35 -0.60 4.77 2.38
N GLN A 36 -1.80 5.18 2.82
CA GLN A 36 -2.14 6.57 3.16
C GLN A 36 -1.60 7.56 2.10
N ASP A 37 -1.04 8.69 2.51
CA ASP A 37 -0.48 9.70 1.60
C ASP A 37 0.79 9.22 0.85
N GLY A 38 1.29 8.03 1.15
CA GLY A 38 2.45 7.43 0.49
C GLY A 38 2.18 6.86 -0.90
N ALA A 39 0.91 6.60 -1.26
CA ALA A 39 0.51 6.12 -2.57
C ALA A 39 -0.19 7.21 -3.41
N LEU A 40 -0.33 6.94 -4.71
CA LEU A 40 -1.22 7.68 -5.61
C LEU A 40 -2.43 6.80 -5.89
N TYR A 41 -3.60 7.41 -5.83
CA TYR A 41 -4.87 6.71 -5.98
C TYR A 41 -5.57 7.10 -7.28
N CYS A 42 -6.08 6.11 -7.99
CA CYS A 42 -6.92 6.29 -9.17
C CYS A 42 -8.31 5.67 -8.96
N ASN A 43 -9.30 6.20 -9.65
CA ASN A 43 -10.62 5.57 -9.73
C ASN A 43 -10.54 4.43 -10.77
N PRO A 44 -10.77 3.15 -10.40
CA PRO A 44 -10.66 2.03 -11.33
C PRO A 44 -11.77 2.02 -12.40
N TYR A 45 -12.83 2.81 -12.21
CA TYR A 45 -13.93 2.96 -13.17
C TYR A 45 -13.70 4.09 -14.18
N ASP A 46 -12.60 4.83 -14.08
CA ASP A 46 -12.29 5.98 -14.93
C ASP A 46 -10.90 5.80 -15.57
N GLU A 47 -10.89 5.51 -16.87
CA GLU A 47 -9.66 5.32 -17.65
C GLU A 47 -8.74 6.54 -17.63
N ALA A 48 -9.31 7.76 -17.66
CA ALA A 48 -8.53 8.98 -17.60
C ALA A 48 -7.85 9.16 -16.23
N SER A 49 -8.56 8.78 -15.15
CA SER A 49 -8.00 8.75 -13.79
C SER A 49 -6.82 7.79 -13.70
N ILE A 50 -6.94 6.58 -14.23
CA ILE A 50 -5.87 5.58 -14.25
C ILE A 50 -4.66 6.14 -15.01
N TYR A 51 -4.88 6.62 -16.24
CA TYR A 51 -3.83 7.14 -17.11
C TYR A 51 -3.03 8.27 -16.45
N GLU A 52 -3.72 9.29 -15.93
CA GLU A 52 -3.05 10.44 -15.31
C GLU A 52 -2.34 10.07 -14.02
N THR A 53 -2.89 9.14 -13.24
CA THR A 53 -2.24 8.69 -11.99
C THR A 53 -0.98 7.88 -12.27
N VAL A 54 -1.00 7.01 -13.27
CA VAL A 54 0.18 6.23 -13.71
C VAL A 54 1.26 7.17 -14.23
N LYS A 55 0.89 8.13 -15.09
CA LYS A 55 1.80 9.13 -15.64
C LYS A 55 2.46 9.97 -14.53
N LYS A 56 1.71 10.34 -13.49
CA LYS A 56 2.25 10.98 -12.28
C LYS A 56 3.19 10.04 -11.53
N GLY A 57 2.82 8.77 -11.36
CA GLY A 57 3.64 7.76 -10.66
C GLY A 57 4.99 7.52 -11.31
N ILE A 58 5.06 7.47 -12.65
CA ILE A 58 6.31 7.31 -13.40
C ILE A 58 7.26 8.50 -13.18
N LYS A 59 6.72 9.71 -13.05
CA LYS A 59 7.50 10.94 -12.83
C LYS A 59 7.82 11.19 -11.36
N ALA A 60 7.18 10.47 -10.44
CA ALA A 60 7.34 10.70 -9.01
C ALA A 60 8.74 10.29 -8.53
N LYS A 61 9.32 11.09 -7.66
CA LYS A 61 10.56 10.73 -6.97
C LYS A 61 10.30 9.61 -5.97
N LYS A 62 11.33 8.79 -5.72
CA LYS A 62 11.30 7.78 -4.67
C LYS A 62 11.13 8.46 -3.31
N ASP A 63 10.24 7.93 -2.48
CA ASP A 63 10.01 8.43 -1.13
C ASP A 63 10.72 7.54 -0.11
N CYS A 64 11.91 7.95 0.31
CA CYS A 64 12.71 7.22 1.29
C CYS A 64 12.06 7.19 2.68
N LYS A 65 11.26 8.21 3.04
CA LYS A 65 10.59 8.25 4.35
C LYS A 65 9.47 7.22 4.38
N PHE A 66 8.63 7.23 3.36
CA PHE A 66 7.54 6.26 3.24
C PHE A 66 8.05 4.81 3.19
N LYS A 67 9.15 4.57 2.47
CA LYS A 67 9.83 3.27 2.46
C LYS A 67 10.16 2.76 3.87
N ASN A 68 10.72 3.63 4.72
CA ASN A 68 11.09 3.25 6.09
C ASN A 68 9.85 2.99 6.95
N VAL A 69 8.81 3.82 6.81
CA VAL A 69 7.51 3.60 7.50
C VAL A 69 6.94 2.22 7.17
N ILE A 70 6.93 1.83 5.89
CA ILE A 70 6.40 0.51 5.49
C ILE A 70 7.25 -0.62 6.09
N ARG A 71 8.59 -0.49 6.06
CA ARG A 71 9.51 -1.49 6.61
C ARG A 71 9.39 -1.67 8.12
N GLU A 72 9.08 -0.62 8.85
CA GLU A 72 8.93 -0.68 10.32
C GLU A 72 7.52 -1.12 10.73
N LYS A 73 6.50 -0.75 9.94
CA LYS A 73 5.10 -1.00 10.29
C LYS A 73 4.64 -2.41 9.93
N PHE A 74 5.06 -2.95 8.79
CA PHE A 74 4.54 -4.19 8.22
C PHE A 74 5.56 -5.34 8.27
N THR A 75 6.11 -5.61 9.46
CA THR A 75 7.03 -6.73 9.67
C THR A 75 6.30 -7.98 10.18
N TRP A 76 6.88 -9.14 9.89
CA TRP A 76 6.38 -10.42 10.42
C TRP A 76 6.44 -10.49 11.94
N GLU A 77 7.50 -9.95 12.55
CA GLU A 77 7.66 -9.92 14.00
C GLU A 77 6.54 -9.13 14.68
N LYS A 78 6.14 -8.00 14.09
CA LYS A 78 5.03 -7.20 14.64
C LYS A 78 3.69 -7.90 14.45
N TYR A 79 3.43 -8.42 13.25
CA TYR A 79 2.21 -9.16 12.96
C TYR A 79 2.03 -10.38 13.87
N THR A 80 3.07 -11.20 14.01
CA THR A 80 3.04 -12.40 14.86
C THR A 80 2.87 -12.05 16.34
N LYS A 81 3.49 -10.97 16.81
CA LYS A 81 3.29 -10.47 18.17
C LYS A 81 1.83 -10.03 18.41
N ASP A 82 1.28 -9.19 17.53
CA ASP A 82 -0.09 -8.69 17.66
C ASP A 82 -1.11 -9.83 17.59
N LEU A 83 -0.86 -10.82 16.72
CA LEU A 83 -1.65 -12.04 16.62
C LEU A 83 -1.59 -12.85 17.92
N TYR A 84 -0.39 -13.11 18.44
CA TYR A 84 -0.19 -13.87 19.67
C TYR A 84 -0.87 -13.24 20.88
N GLU A 85 -0.74 -11.93 21.06
CA GLU A 85 -1.40 -11.20 22.15
C GLU A 85 -2.93 -11.25 22.01
N SER A 86 -3.47 -11.15 20.79
CA SER A 86 -4.91 -11.29 20.55
C SER A 86 -5.42 -12.67 20.97
N TYR A 87 -4.68 -13.73 20.67
CA TYR A 87 -5.05 -15.09 21.10
C TYR A 87 -5.00 -15.26 22.62
N LYS A 88 -4.05 -14.63 23.32
CA LYS A 88 -4.03 -14.65 24.79
C LYS A 88 -5.28 -14.05 25.42
N THR A 89 -5.88 -13.03 24.81
CA THR A 89 -7.10 -12.40 25.36
C THR A 89 -8.35 -13.27 25.29
N LEU A 90 -8.32 -14.32 24.46
CA LEU A 90 -9.41 -15.28 24.29
C LEU A 90 -9.28 -16.49 25.23
N MET A 91 -8.14 -16.64 25.91
CA MET A 91 -7.88 -17.68 26.92
C MET A 91 -8.09 -17.11 28.33
#